data_AF-A0A2S7SRU2-F1
#
_entry.id   AF-A0A2S7SRU2-F1
#
_cell.length_a   1.000
_cell.length_b   1.000
_cell.length_c   1.000
_cell.angle_alpha   90.00
_cell.angle_beta   90.00
_cell.angle_gamma   90.00
#
_symmetry.space_group_name_H-M   'P 1'
#
loop_
_entity.id
_entity.type
_entity.pdbx_description
1 polymer ?
#
loop_
_entity_poly.entity_id
_entity_poly.type
_entity_poly.pdbx_seq_one_letter_code
_entity_poly.pdbx_strand_id
1 'polypeptide(L)'
;MNIVIAILSVVAGLILLLLIIALFMKKRYNTHREITIRLPKQKVFDYLKQIRNQDNFNKWIMVDPNMKKEYRGTDGTVGFVYAWNGNKEAGEGEQEIKAIVEGKDIEMELRFVRPFAGIANAKMTTESLSDNQTKVIWNTASEIKYPLNIMLPMIVKMLEKDMNISLVTLKSNLEN
;
A
#
# COMPACT_ATOMS: atom_id res chain seq x y z
N MET A 1 -14.55 -18.84 42.12
CA MET A 1 -15.57 -17.98 41.49
C MET A 1 -15.13 -16.51 41.44
N ASN A 2 -14.70 -15.92 42.55
CA ASN A 2 -14.33 -14.49 42.63
C ASN A 2 -13.12 -14.09 41.76
N ILE A 3 -12.10 -14.94 41.64
CA ILE A 3 -10.91 -14.64 40.81
C ILE A 3 -11.27 -14.59 39.32
N VAL A 4 -12.10 -15.52 38.85
CA VAL A 4 -12.56 -15.54 37.45
C VAL A 4 -13.37 -14.28 37.14
N ILE A 5 -14.27 -13.89 38.05
CA ILE A 5 -15.06 -12.66 37.92
C ILE A 5 -14.14 -11.43 37.92
N ALA A 6 -13.13 -11.37 38.79
CA ALA A 6 -12.16 -10.27 38.82
C ALA A 6 -11.38 -10.16 37.51
N ILE A 7 -10.88 -11.29 36.97
CA ILE A 7 -10.18 -11.32 35.68
C ILE A 7 -11.10 -10.84 34.55
N LEU A 8 -12.34 -11.33 34.50
CA LEU A 8 -13.31 -10.92 33.48
C LEU A 8 -13.63 -9.42 33.57
N SER A 9 -13.78 -8.87 34.77
CA SER A 9 -14.01 -7.44 34.98
C SER A 9 -12.83 -6.59 34.52
N VAL A 10 -11.59 -7.03 34.79
CA VAL A 10 -10.39 -6.33 34.32
C VAL A 10 -10.30 -6.36 32.79
N VAL A 11 -10.53 -7.53 32.17
CA VAL A 11 -10.53 -7.66 30.71
C VAL A 11 -11.63 -6.80 30.08
N ALA A 12 -12.84 -6.82 30.63
CA ALA A 12 -13.94 -5.98 30.16
C ALA A 12 -13.62 -4.48 30.28
N GLY A 13 -13.00 -4.06 31.39
CA GLY A 13 -12.53 -2.69 31.59
C GLY A 13 -11.48 -2.27 30.56
N LEU A 14 -10.52 -3.15 30.24
CA LEU A 14 -9.51 -2.91 29.21
C LEU A 14 -10.14 -2.81 27.81
N ILE A 15 -11.07 -3.70 27.47
CA ILE A 15 -11.79 -3.64 26.19
C ILE A 15 -12.58 -2.33 26.09
N LEU A 16 -13.31 -1.94 27.14
CA LEU A 16 -14.05 -0.69 27.17
C LEU A 16 -13.12 0.53 26.99
N LEU A 17 -11.96 0.52 27.65
CA LEU A 17 -10.97 1.58 27.49
C LEU A 17 -10.46 1.66 26.04
N LEU A 18 -10.11 0.53 25.41
CA LEU A 18 -9.69 0.50 24.01
C LEU A 18 -10.79 1.01 23.07
N LEU A 19 -12.04 0.64 23.32
CA LEU A 19 -13.18 1.11 22.54
C LEU A 19 -13.39 2.62 22.68
N ILE A 20 -13.22 3.18 23.89
CA ILE A 20 -13.29 4.63 24.13
C ILE A 20 -12.15 5.34 23.40
N ILE A 21 -10.92 4.85 23.48
CA ILE A 21 -9.77 5.42 22.76
C ILE A 21 -10.05 5.42 21.25
N ALA A 22 -10.52 4.29 20.71
CA ALA A 22 -10.83 4.15 19.28
C ALA A 22 -11.91 5.14 18.79
N LEU A 23 -12.84 5.58 19.65
CA LEU A 23 -13.85 6.60 19.29
C LEU A 23 -13.22 7.97 18.97
N PHE A 24 -12.12 8.32 19.64
CA PHE A 24 -11.43 9.60 19.44
C PHE A 24 -10.33 9.54 18.39
N MET A 25 -10.00 8.36 17.86
CA MET A 25 -8.95 8.19 16.86
C MET A 25 -9.44 8.46 15.44
N LYS A 26 -8.54 9.01 14.60
CA LYS A 26 -8.80 9.21 13.17
C LYS A 26 -9.14 7.88 12.51
N LYS A 27 -10.05 7.91 11.52
CA LYS A 27 -10.44 6.74 10.72
C LYS A 27 -9.76 6.70 9.36
N ARG A 28 -9.27 7.84 8.87
CA ARG A 28 -8.66 7.98 7.55
C ARG A 28 -7.18 8.31 7.67
N TYR A 29 -6.39 7.80 6.75
CA TYR A 29 -4.99 8.17 6.60
C TYR A 29 -4.68 8.54 5.14
N ASN A 30 -3.66 9.37 4.99
CA ASN A 30 -3.04 9.68 3.70
C ASN A 30 -1.54 9.77 3.94
N THR A 31 -0.78 8.90 3.28
CA THR A 31 0.67 8.76 3.47
C THR A 31 1.34 8.83 2.13
N HIS A 32 2.48 9.51 2.06
CA HIS A 32 3.28 9.56 0.85
C HIS A 32 4.77 9.35 1.14
N ARG A 33 5.49 8.88 0.13
CA ARG A 33 6.95 8.83 0.08
C ARG A 33 7.42 9.26 -1.29
N GLU A 34 8.61 9.84 -1.34
CA GLU A 34 9.22 10.29 -2.58
C GLU A 34 10.68 9.84 -2.67
N ILE A 35 11.16 9.71 -3.90
CA ILE A 35 12.56 9.41 -4.19
C ILE A 35 12.98 10.03 -5.52
N THR A 36 14.25 10.41 -5.65
CA THR A 36 14.82 10.89 -6.91
C THR A 36 15.60 9.78 -7.61
N ILE A 37 15.26 9.54 -8.88
CA ILE A 37 15.87 8.55 -9.77
C ILE A 37 16.61 9.26 -10.90
N ARG A 38 17.85 8.86 -11.16
CA ARG A 38 18.79 9.42 -12.16
C ARG A 38 18.54 8.84 -13.55
N LEU A 39 17.30 8.97 -14.00
CA LEU A 39 16.88 8.60 -15.35
C LEU A 39 15.89 9.62 -15.91
N PRO A 40 15.75 9.70 -17.24
CA PRO A 40 14.70 10.49 -17.89
C PRO A 40 13.30 10.09 -17.41
N LYS A 41 12.43 11.08 -17.26
CA LYS A 41 11.06 10.91 -16.75
C LYS A 41 10.27 9.83 -17.48
N GLN A 42 10.34 9.80 -18.81
CA GLN A 42 9.60 8.83 -19.61
C GLN A 42 10.03 7.39 -19.31
N LYS A 43 11.34 7.12 -19.16
CA LYS A 43 11.83 5.78 -18.80
C LYS A 43 11.31 5.32 -17.45
N VAL A 44 11.35 6.21 -16.45
CA VAL A 44 10.85 5.90 -15.10
C VAL A 44 9.33 5.67 -15.13
N PHE A 45 8.60 6.53 -15.84
CA PHE A 45 7.15 6.41 -15.98
C PHE A 45 6.73 5.12 -16.68
N ASP A 46 7.35 4.77 -17.80
CA ASP A 46 7.03 3.54 -18.55
C ASP A 46 7.32 2.29 -17.71
N TYR A 47 8.36 2.31 -16.88
CA TYR A 47 8.62 1.23 -15.94
C TYR A 47 7.54 1.13 -14.85
N LEU A 48 7.13 2.26 -14.26
CA LEU A 48 6.09 2.30 -13.22
C LEU A 48 4.69 1.94 -13.74
N LYS A 49 4.40 2.29 -14.99
CA LYS A 49 3.12 2.03 -15.66
C LYS A 49 2.84 0.53 -15.77
N GLN A 50 3.88 -0.28 -15.96
CA GLN A 50 3.76 -1.74 -16.01
C GLN A 50 3.67 -2.30 -14.59
N ILE A 51 2.48 -2.68 -14.14
CA ILE A 51 2.23 -3.17 -12.78
C ILE A 51 2.99 -4.46 -12.50
N ARG A 52 3.24 -5.30 -13.51
CA ARG A 52 4.08 -6.50 -13.35
C ARG A 52 5.50 -6.18 -12.88
N ASN A 53 6.02 -4.99 -13.15
CA ASN A 53 7.34 -4.59 -12.66
C ASN A 53 7.40 -4.45 -11.12
N GLN A 54 6.25 -4.32 -10.45
CA GLN A 54 6.19 -4.32 -8.99
C GLN A 54 6.78 -5.58 -8.38
N ASP A 55 6.80 -6.70 -9.11
CA ASP A 55 7.44 -7.95 -8.67
C ASP A 55 8.92 -7.78 -8.29
N ASN A 56 9.58 -6.77 -8.87
CA ASN A 56 11.01 -6.54 -8.69
C ASN A 56 11.35 -5.59 -7.54
N PHE A 57 10.39 -4.81 -7.05
CA PHE A 57 10.66 -3.75 -6.07
C PHE A 57 9.63 -3.62 -4.95
N ASN A 58 8.40 -4.11 -5.12
CA ASN A 58 7.36 -3.97 -4.12
C ASN A 58 7.56 -5.00 -3.01
N LYS A 59 7.87 -4.52 -1.81
CA LYS A 59 8.11 -5.36 -0.63
C LYS A 59 6.96 -6.34 -0.37
N TRP A 60 5.71 -5.92 -0.54
CA TRP A 60 4.53 -6.74 -0.24
C TRP A 60 4.41 -7.96 -1.17
N ILE A 61 4.85 -7.80 -2.42
CA ILE A 61 4.88 -8.89 -3.39
C ILE A 61 6.01 -9.88 -3.08
N MET A 62 7.13 -9.38 -2.56
CA MET A 62 8.31 -10.19 -2.25
C MET A 62 8.18 -11.01 -0.96
N VAL A 63 7.15 -10.78 -0.14
CA VAL A 63 6.93 -11.48 1.14
C VAL A 63 6.47 -12.93 0.96
N ASP A 64 5.82 -13.27 -0.15
CA ASP A 64 5.38 -14.64 -0.42
C ASP A 64 5.84 -15.13 -1.81
N PRO A 65 6.90 -15.94 -1.88
CA PRO A 65 7.38 -16.53 -3.13
C PRO A 65 6.37 -17.44 -3.82
N ASN A 66 5.39 -17.98 -3.09
CA ASN A 66 4.38 -18.90 -3.61
C ASN A 66 3.05 -18.21 -3.91
N MET A 67 3.02 -16.87 -3.90
CA MET A 67 1.82 -16.09 -4.13
C MET A 67 1.22 -16.38 -5.50
N LYS A 68 -0.06 -16.75 -5.52
CA LYS A 68 -0.79 -16.93 -6.77
C LYS A 68 -1.17 -15.57 -7.33
N LYS A 69 -0.82 -15.34 -8.59
CA LYS A 69 -1.06 -14.07 -9.29
C LYS A 69 -1.97 -14.31 -10.47
N GLU A 70 -2.92 -13.42 -10.66
CA GLU A 70 -3.79 -13.37 -11.83
C GLU A 70 -3.73 -11.98 -12.44
N TYR A 71 -3.69 -11.91 -13.76
CA TYR A 71 -3.67 -10.65 -14.50
C TYR A 71 -4.82 -10.62 -15.48
N ARG A 72 -5.56 -9.51 -15.50
CA ARG A 72 -6.69 -9.31 -16.42
C ARG A 72 -6.51 -8.00 -17.17
N GLY A 73 -6.67 -8.05 -18.49
CA GLY A 73 -6.43 -6.91 -19.39
C GLY A 73 -4.97 -6.78 -19.84
N THR A 74 -4.64 -5.61 -20.41
CA THR A 74 -3.31 -5.29 -20.94
C THR A 74 -2.53 -4.46 -19.92
N ASP A 75 -1.35 -4.93 -19.50
CA ASP A 75 -0.54 -4.21 -18.51
C ASP A 75 -0.16 -2.81 -19.00
N GLY A 76 -0.14 -1.85 -18.07
CA GLY A 76 0.07 -0.44 -18.36
C GLY A 76 -1.09 0.28 -19.05
N THR A 77 -2.30 -0.28 -19.01
CA THR A 77 -3.52 0.37 -19.52
C THR A 77 -4.58 0.51 -18.43
N VAL A 78 -5.47 1.50 -18.59
CA VAL A 78 -6.62 1.68 -17.70
C VAL A 78 -7.52 0.44 -17.73
N GLY A 79 -7.91 -0.04 -16.56
CA GLY A 79 -8.68 -1.27 -16.38
C GLY A 79 -7.82 -2.54 -16.25
N PHE A 80 -6.49 -2.44 -16.37
CA PHE A 80 -5.62 -3.58 -16.02
C PHE A 80 -5.77 -3.93 -14.55
N VAL A 81 -5.96 -5.22 -14.27
CA VAL A 81 -6.08 -5.75 -12.90
C VAL A 81 -4.98 -6.75 -12.62
N TYR A 82 -4.32 -6.57 -11.47
CA TYR A 82 -3.45 -7.54 -10.84
C TYR A 82 -4.12 -8.05 -9.57
N ALA A 83 -4.48 -9.33 -9.53
CA ALA A 83 -5.00 -9.98 -8.33
C ALA A 83 -3.95 -10.92 -7.73
N TRP A 84 -3.93 -10.97 -6.39
CA TRP A 84 -3.00 -11.81 -5.65
C TRP A 84 -3.72 -12.61 -4.57
N ASN A 85 -3.24 -13.83 -4.34
CA ASN A 85 -3.65 -14.67 -3.22
C ASN A 85 -2.41 -15.32 -2.62
N GLY A 86 -2.00 -14.80 -1.46
CA GLY A 86 -0.81 -15.24 -0.74
C GLY A 86 -1.11 -15.76 0.66
N ASN A 87 -0.04 -15.92 1.42
CA ASN A 87 -0.03 -16.36 2.81
C ASN A 87 -0.65 -15.32 3.78
N LYS A 88 -0.54 -15.55 5.09
CA LYS A 88 -1.11 -14.66 6.12
C LYS A 88 -0.49 -13.25 6.13
N GLU A 89 0.72 -13.09 5.60
CA GLU A 89 1.44 -11.82 5.56
C GLU A 89 1.14 -11.04 4.28
N ALA A 90 1.10 -11.72 3.13
CA ALA A 90 0.77 -11.11 1.83
C ALA A 90 -0.74 -10.85 1.65
N GLY A 91 -1.59 -11.64 2.31
CA GLY A 91 -3.03 -11.51 2.25
C GLY A 91 -3.60 -11.86 0.87
N GLU A 92 -4.79 -11.33 0.60
CA GLU A 92 -5.49 -11.51 -0.67
C GLU A 92 -6.16 -10.20 -1.07
N GLY A 93 -6.10 -9.87 -2.34
CA GLY A 93 -6.71 -8.69 -2.89
C GLY A 93 -6.42 -8.52 -4.37
N GLU A 94 -6.79 -7.34 -4.89
CA GLU A 94 -6.49 -6.95 -6.25
C GLU A 94 -6.20 -5.45 -6.34
N GLN A 95 -5.46 -5.09 -7.38
CA GLN A 95 -5.12 -3.72 -7.73
C GLN A 95 -5.53 -3.47 -9.17
N GLU A 96 -6.22 -2.37 -9.42
CA GLU A 96 -6.68 -1.96 -10.75
C GLU A 96 -6.16 -0.57 -11.09
N ILE A 97 -5.68 -0.38 -12.32
CA ILE A 97 -5.38 0.96 -12.85
C ILE A 97 -6.69 1.66 -13.18
N LYS A 98 -7.00 2.75 -12.47
CA LYS A 98 -8.20 3.56 -12.68
C LYS A 98 -8.00 4.71 -13.66
N ALA A 99 -6.81 5.30 -13.68
CA ALA A 99 -6.48 6.39 -14.60
C ALA A 99 -4.97 6.45 -14.86
N ILE A 100 -4.62 6.94 -16.05
CA ILE A 100 -3.23 7.23 -16.44
C ILE A 100 -3.21 8.61 -17.09
N VAL A 101 -2.33 9.48 -16.60
CA VAL A 101 -1.89 10.70 -17.29
C VAL A 101 -0.48 10.45 -17.77
N GLU A 102 -0.31 10.24 -19.07
CA GLU A 102 0.94 9.79 -19.67
C GLU A 102 2.13 10.68 -19.26
N GLY A 103 3.21 10.05 -18.79
CA GLY A 103 4.42 10.72 -18.31
C GLY A 103 4.26 11.50 -17.00
N LYS A 104 3.13 11.37 -16.28
CA LYS A 104 2.85 12.12 -15.05
C LYS A 104 2.24 11.26 -13.94
N ASP A 105 1.03 10.73 -14.11
CA ASP A 105 0.27 10.12 -13.01
C ASP A 105 -0.24 8.72 -13.38
N ILE A 106 -0.18 7.79 -12.42
CA ILE A 106 -0.83 6.48 -12.48
C ILE A 106 -1.67 6.34 -11.21
N GLU A 107 -2.99 6.25 -11.37
CA GLU A 107 -3.94 6.11 -10.27
C GLU A 107 -4.47 4.68 -10.20
N MET A 108 -4.43 4.11 -9.01
CA MET A 108 -4.73 2.72 -8.74
C MET A 108 -5.69 2.59 -7.57
N GLU A 109 -6.62 1.65 -7.67
CA GLU A 109 -7.48 1.24 -6.56
C GLU A 109 -7.05 -0.17 -6.13
N LEU A 110 -6.84 -0.34 -4.83
CA LEU A 110 -6.54 -1.62 -4.19
C LEU A 110 -7.77 -2.07 -3.42
N ARG A 111 -8.22 -3.29 -3.68
CA ARG A 111 -9.35 -3.95 -3.00
C ARG A 111 -8.82 -5.16 -2.25
N PHE A 112 -8.71 -5.03 -0.94
CA PHE A 112 -8.26 -6.10 -0.05
C PHE A 112 -9.44 -7.00 0.32
N VAL A 113 -9.20 -8.31 0.36
CA VAL A 113 -10.15 -9.36 0.74
C VAL A 113 -9.76 -9.98 2.07
N ARG A 114 -8.49 -10.38 2.25
CA ARG A 114 -7.96 -10.97 3.49
C ARG A 114 -6.63 -10.32 3.91
N PRO A 115 -6.33 -10.23 5.22
CA PRO A 115 -7.14 -10.68 6.36
C PRO A 115 -8.33 -9.77 6.71
N PHE A 116 -8.32 -8.53 6.22
CA PHE A 116 -9.40 -7.57 6.42
C PHE A 116 -9.83 -6.99 5.08
N ALA A 117 -11.14 -6.96 4.84
CA ALA A 117 -11.69 -6.33 3.65
C ALA A 117 -11.54 -4.81 3.73
N GLY A 118 -11.10 -4.19 2.65
CA GLY A 118 -10.86 -2.75 2.60
C GLY A 118 -10.54 -2.24 1.20
N ILE A 119 -10.70 -0.93 1.01
CA ILE A 119 -10.34 -0.27 -0.26
C ILE A 119 -9.31 0.81 0.05
N ALA A 120 -8.22 0.83 -0.71
CA ALA A 120 -7.22 1.88 -0.66
C ALA A 120 -7.00 2.47 -2.05
N ASN A 121 -6.74 3.76 -2.11
CA ASN A 121 -6.32 4.43 -3.33
C ASN A 121 -4.81 4.65 -3.28
N ALA A 122 -4.13 4.34 -4.36
CA ALA A 122 -2.71 4.59 -4.53
C ALA A 122 -2.49 5.45 -5.78
N LYS A 123 -1.51 6.34 -5.73
CA LYS A 123 -1.11 7.18 -6.85
C LYS A 123 0.41 7.23 -6.93
N MET A 124 0.94 6.97 -8.12
CA MET A 124 2.34 7.17 -8.46
C MET A 124 2.45 8.37 -9.39
N THR A 125 3.23 9.36 -9.00
CA THR A 125 3.47 10.59 -9.77
C THR A 125 4.95 10.71 -10.14
N THR A 126 5.24 11.11 -11.37
CA THR A 126 6.58 11.40 -11.86
C THR A 126 6.73 12.87 -12.23
N GLU A 127 7.77 13.51 -11.70
CA GLU A 127 8.10 14.92 -11.94
C GLU A 127 9.53 15.01 -12.47
N SER A 128 9.76 15.81 -13.52
CA SER A 128 11.11 16.04 -14.03
C SER A 128 11.81 17.06 -13.14
N LEU A 129 12.98 16.71 -12.61
CA LEU A 129 13.87 17.66 -11.92
C LEU A 129 14.97 18.19 -12.86
N SER A 130 15.38 17.38 -13.83
CA SER A 130 16.25 17.73 -14.97
C SER A 130 16.09 16.68 -16.08
N ASP A 131 16.83 16.78 -17.18
CA ASP A 131 16.75 15.85 -18.32
C ASP A 131 16.97 14.37 -17.93
N ASN A 132 17.82 14.13 -16.93
CA ASN A 132 18.18 12.79 -16.43
C ASN A 132 17.84 12.60 -14.95
N GLN A 133 16.93 13.39 -14.38
CA GLN A 133 16.48 13.17 -13.01
C GLN A 133 14.96 13.30 -12.89
N THR A 134 14.37 12.30 -12.25
CA THR A 134 12.94 12.18 -12.04
C THR A 134 12.65 12.02 -10.56
N LYS A 135 11.78 12.85 -10.01
CA LYS A 135 11.18 12.61 -8.70
C LYS A 135 9.99 11.67 -8.89
N VAL A 136 9.96 10.58 -8.13
CA VAL A 136 8.82 9.66 -8.03
C VAL A 136 8.17 9.89 -6.68
N ILE A 137 6.86 10.12 -6.68
CA ILE A 137 6.03 10.30 -5.49
C ILE A 137 5.02 9.17 -5.46
N TRP A 138 5.02 8.39 -4.38
CA TRP A 138 4.00 7.38 -4.11
C TRP A 138 3.10 7.88 -2.99
N ASN A 139 1.82 8.09 -3.28
CA ASN A 139 0.79 8.43 -2.31
C ASN A 139 -0.18 7.25 -2.11
N THR A 140 -0.62 7.02 -0.87
CA THR A 140 -1.62 6.01 -0.52
C THR A 140 -2.61 6.56 0.50
N ALA A 141 -3.91 6.36 0.27
CA ALA A 141 -4.97 6.80 1.15
C ALA A 141 -6.02 5.69 1.34
N SER A 142 -6.51 5.54 2.57
CA SER A 142 -7.58 4.59 2.88
C SER A 142 -8.31 4.98 4.18
N GLU A 143 -9.36 4.23 4.50
CA GLU A 143 -10.14 4.34 5.73
C GLU A 143 -10.14 3.00 6.49
N ILE A 144 -9.82 3.06 7.78
CA ILE A 144 -9.92 1.95 8.71
C ILE A 144 -11.15 2.18 9.59
N LYS A 145 -12.07 1.21 9.56
CA LYS A 145 -13.32 1.29 10.32
C LYS A 145 -13.09 1.11 11.82
N TYR A 146 -13.98 1.68 12.62
CA TYR A 146 -14.04 1.42 14.05
C TYR A 146 -14.34 -0.07 14.31
N PRO A 147 -13.72 -0.71 15.33
CA PRO A 147 -12.74 -0.17 16.28
C PRO A 147 -11.27 -0.35 15.84
N LEU A 148 -11.01 -0.92 14.66
CA LEU A 148 -9.66 -1.21 14.17
C LEU A 148 -8.82 0.05 13.89
N ASN A 149 -9.47 1.22 13.76
CA ASN A 149 -8.80 2.51 13.61
C ASN A 149 -7.86 2.84 14.78
N ILE A 150 -7.97 2.15 15.92
CA ILE A 150 -6.98 2.23 16.99
C ILE A 150 -5.56 1.85 16.55
N MET A 151 -5.45 0.97 15.54
CA MET A 151 -4.18 0.51 14.99
C MET A 151 -3.61 1.46 13.93
N LEU A 152 -4.35 2.50 13.53
CA LEU A 152 -4.00 3.37 12.39
C LEU A 152 -2.58 3.97 12.49
N PRO A 153 -2.11 4.51 13.64
CA PRO A 153 -0.75 5.04 13.74
C PRO A 153 0.34 4.00 13.47
N MET A 154 0.12 2.75 13.92
CA MET A 154 1.05 1.64 13.69
C MET A 154 1.04 1.23 12.21
N ILE A 155 -0.16 1.12 11.62
CA ILE A 155 -0.34 0.77 10.20
C ILE A 155 0.30 1.83 9.30
N VAL A 156 0.06 3.11 9.56
CA VAL A 156 0.66 4.23 8.83
C VAL A 156 2.20 4.15 8.89
N LYS A 157 2.77 3.98 10.09
CA LYS A 157 4.23 3.88 10.25
C LYS A 157 4.83 2.67 9.51
N MET A 158 4.13 1.54 9.50
CA MET A 158 4.54 0.34 8.76
C MET A 158 4.47 0.57 7.24
N LEU A 159 3.35 1.09 6.74
CA LEU A 159 3.16 1.41 5.31
C LEU A 159 4.25 2.37 4.82
N GLU A 160 4.50 3.43 5.57
CA GLU A 160 5.53 4.41 5.26
C GLU A 160 6.94 3.80 5.15
N LYS A 161 7.26 2.87 6.06
CA LYS A 161 8.53 2.13 6.03
C LYS A 161 8.61 1.24 4.78
N ASP A 162 7.54 0.54 4.46
CA ASP A 162 7.49 -0.43 3.36
C ASP A 162 7.48 0.25 1.98
N MET A 163 6.80 1.39 1.87
CA MET A 163 6.88 2.28 0.71
C MET A 163 8.30 2.77 0.50
N ASN A 164 8.99 3.19 1.57
CA ASN A 164 10.37 3.64 1.46
C ASN A 164 11.32 2.53 0.99
N ILE A 165 11.18 1.31 1.55
CA ILE A 165 11.95 0.14 1.09
C ILE A 165 11.71 -0.09 -0.40
N SER A 166 10.44 -0.08 -0.83
CA SER A 166 10.07 -0.36 -2.21
C SER A 166 10.61 0.70 -3.18
N LEU A 167 10.56 1.99 -2.81
CA LEU A 167 11.11 3.08 -3.62
C LEU A 167 12.65 3.02 -3.71
N VAL A 168 13.33 2.64 -2.63
CA VAL A 168 14.79 2.43 -2.65
C VAL A 168 15.17 1.26 -3.56
N THR A 169 14.44 0.14 -3.49
CA THR A 169 14.66 -0.99 -4.39
C THR A 169 14.38 -0.61 -5.85
N LEU A 170 13.31 0.13 -6.12
CA LEU A 170 12.99 0.66 -7.45
C LEU A 170 14.16 1.49 -8.01
N LYS A 171 14.66 2.44 -7.21
CA LYS A 171 15.80 3.27 -7.59
C LYS A 171 17.02 2.41 -7.92
N SER A 172 17.35 1.44 -7.06
CA SER A 172 18.47 0.54 -7.30
C SER A 172 18.29 -0.25 -8.60
N ASN A 173 17.12 -0.82 -8.86
CA ASN A 173 16.86 -1.61 -10.06
C ASN A 173 16.96 -0.80 -11.35
N LEU A 174 16.59 0.48 -11.31
CA LEU A 174 16.60 1.36 -12.46
C LEU A 174 17.96 2.02 -12.73
N GLU A 175 18.76 2.25 -11.69
CA GLU A 175 20.08 2.90 -11.81
C GLU A 175 21.25 1.93 -11.96
N ASN A 176 20.99 0.63 -11.82
CA ASN A 176 21.98 -0.44 -12.03
C ASN A 176 22.17 -0.78 -13.51
#